data_AF-A0A9P6UDB0-F1
#
_entry.id   AF-A0A9P6UDB0-F1
#
_cell.length_a   1.000
_cell.length_b   1.000
_cell.length_c   1.000
_cell.angle_alpha   90.00
_cell.angle_beta   90.00
_cell.angle_gamma   90.00
#
_symmetry.space_group_name_H-M   'P 1'
#
loop_
_entity.id
_entity.type
_entity.pdbx_description
1 polymer ?
#
loop_
_entity_poly.entity_id
_entity_poly.type
_entity_poly.pdbx_seq_one_letter_code
_entity_poly.pdbx_strand_id
1 'polypeptide(L)'
;MKPLSISTALSTLAIVGSLVHADLSRIIRVDQGTYQFIDTQGRSRFFHGTNMVYKEFPWHHNLDNFVPGWSFVDKDIETMKSLNINSVRLGVHWAGTEPVRGQYNQTYLDIMKGIVQKLEDNGIYTLVDHHQDVWASQLCGHGAPLWFVKPDWVQPNNRFPVPQKSTPFAVDANGVPADTDCNSIDWSLSYLTYAVGNAFGRLYNNHDGLSDSWANYWKKLAQTFVGMPGVQGYDLMNEPWVGDHMADPTLLVPGKADGVNLEPLWNKGIAAIRTADPDTIAFFEGPTFDILSGFNNVPGHDGSKAAHSWHYYKPPQLDSIETTMKNRMKDRNRMRCGSMLTEFSLWIQGDNIDRAYDAVRAADAHLESWQGWAYENLWGYTEIHKKIALIYARTYTEATAGAAQTFYFQDTTAKYWVSWKANTSITAPGLIRIAPQYYYPDGIRVFFVPAGSGTHTMDGSNTVQLHYTPQAQNGATIQASVQPFFPTDIIKNPASGKCLDNSNAYLNPNNPVVLWPCSSAANQVWKFKNGNIMLAFDPDHNPDKYCLDLQGDLSATSQTVVLNPCQTGKASQQWSVTNTGNIVNAANNKCIDINASNYKDGQTILAYACGAGGNQANQVWTLPRGANGTW
;
A
#
# COMPACT_ATOMS: atom_id res chain seq x y z
N MET A 1 50.93 -11.55 -57.04
CA MET A 1 50.43 -10.75 -55.91
C MET A 1 48.92 -10.63 -56.10
N LYS A 2 48.14 -11.38 -55.31
CA LYS A 2 46.67 -11.47 -55.45
C LYS A 2 46.02 -10.30 -54.68
N PRO A 3 45.00 -9.63 -55.23
CA PRO A 3 44.34 -8.51 -54.56
C PRO A 3 43.34 -9.00 -53.50
N LEU A 4 43.23 -8.21 -52.43
CA LEU A 4 42.34 -8.40 -51.29
C LEU A 4 40.86 -8.32 -51.71
N SER A 5 40.09 -9.29 -51.22
CA SER A 5 38.62 -9.31 -51.21
C SER A 5 38.11 -8.47 -50.03
N ILE A 6 37.31 -7.44 -50.32
CA ILE A 6 36.58 -6.65 -49.33
C ILE A 6 35.38 -7.47 -48.85
N SER A 7 35.39 -7.87 -47.57
CA SER A 7 34.26 -8.49 -46.88
C SER A 7 33.28 -7.40 -46.43
N THR A 8 32.06 -7.43 -46.95
CA THR A 8 30.91 -6.69 -46.44
C THR A 8 30.44 -7.31 -45.13
N ALA A 9 30.70 -6.64 -44.01
CA ALA A 9 30.08 -6.95 -42.74
C ALA A 9 28.63 -6.44 -42.74
N LEU A 10 27.65 -7.35 -42.76
CA LEU A 10 26.27 -7.04 -42.40
C LEU A 10 26.24 -6.73 -40.89
N SER A 11 26.00 -5.47 -40.55
CA SER A 11 25.58 -5.07 -39.21
C SER A 11 24.12 -5.50 -39.00
N THR A 12 23.92 -6.58 -38.27
CA THR A 12 22.62 -6.94 -37.68
C THR A 12 22.21 -5.82 -36.73
N LEU A 13 21.23 -5.03 -37.14
CA LEU A 13 20.52 -4.09 -36.29
C LEU A 13 19.79 -4.92 -35.22
N ALA A 14 20.30 -4.92 -33.99
CA ALA A 14 19.56 -5.43 -32.85
C ALA A 14 18.34 -4.52 -32.68
N ILE A 15 17.16 -5.02 -33.06
CA ILE A 15 15.89 -4.46 -32.63
C ILE A 15 15.89 -4.64 -31.12
N VAL A 16 16.23 -3.58 -30.40
CA VAL A 16 15.92 -3.47 -28.97
C VAL A 16 14.40 -3.44 -28.92
N GLY A 17 13.80 -4.62 -28.75
CA GLY A 17 12.38 -4.72 -28.47
C GLY A 17 12.13 -3.91 -27.20
N SER A 18 11.42 -2.80 -27.33
CA SER A 18 10.72 -2.18 -26.22
C SER A 18 9.93 -3.31 -25.56
N LEU A 19 10.33 -3.70 -24.34
CA LEU A 19 9.54 -4.56 -23.48
C LEU A 19 8.19 -3.87 -23.33
N VAL A 20 7.20 -4.35 -24.08
CA VAL A 20 5.79 -3.98 -23.90
C VAL A 20 5.45 -4.50 -22.51
N HIS A 21 5.64 -3.65 -21.51
CA HIS A 21 5.11 -3.85 -20.18
C HIS A 21 3.59 -4.04 -20.34
N ALA A 22 2.93 -4.71 -19.41
CA ALA A 22 1.47 -4.62 -19.34
C ALA A 22 1.09 -3.13 -19.29
N ASP A 23 0.66 -2.59 -20.43
CA ASP A 23 0.45 -1.15 -20.62
C ASP A 23 -0.47 -0.63 -19.52
N LEU A 24 -0.02 0.45 -18.88
CA LEU A 24 -0.82 1.16 -17.90
C LEU A 24 -2.15 1.56 -18.58
N SER A 25 -3.26 1.10 -18.01
CA SER A 25 -4.58 1.27 -18.61
C SER A 25 -5.31 2.44 -17.95
N ARG A 26 -5.76 3.41 -18.74
CA ARG A 26 -6.49 4.57 -18.20
C ARG A 26 -7.72 4.14 -17.40
N ILE A 27 -7.93 4.74 -16.23
CA ILE A 27 -9.14 4.58 -15.43
C ILE A 27 -10.25 5.45 -16.04
N ILE A 28 -11.41 4.87 -16.30
CA ILE A 28 -12.48 5.55 -17.04
C ILE A 28 -13.76 5.76 -16.24
N ARG A 29 -13.99 4.95 -15.21
CA ARG A 29 -15.17 5.08 -14.35
C ARG A 29 -14.98 4.32 -13.04
N VAL A 30 -15.88 4.56 -12.11
CA VAL A 30 -16.20 3.66 -11.02
C VAL A 30 -17.45 2.85 -11.40
N ASP A 31 -17.42 1.55 -11.12
CA ASP A 31 -18.62 0.73 -11.18
C ASP A 31 -19.51 0.99 -9.97
N GLN A 32 -20.73 1.50 -10.17
CA GLN A 32 -21.60 1.88 -9.05
C GLN A 32 -22.34 0.69 -8.39
N GLY A 33 -22.09 -0.54 -8.84
CA GLY A 33 -22.57 -1.77 -8.21
C GLY A 33 -21.51 -2.44 -7.34
N THR A 34 -20.25 -2.40 -7.76
CA THR A 34 -19.11 -3.00 -7.02
C THR A 34 -18.24 -1.97 -6.30
N TYR A 35 -18.36 -0.69 -6.68
CA TYR A 35 -17.56 0.46 -6.25
C TYR A 35 -16.09 0.40 -6.66
N GLN A 36 -15.75 -0.47 -7.62
CA GLN A 36 -14.39 -0.68 -8.09
C GLN A 36 -14.05 0.26 -9.25
N PHE A 37 -12.81 0.71 -9.30
CA PHE A 37 -12.29 1.50 -10.42
C PHE A 37 -12.16 0.61 -11.66
N ILE A 38 -12.68 1.06 -12.79
CA ILE A 38 -12.69 0.30 -14.04
C ILE A 38 -11.78 0.99 -15.06
N ASP A 39 -10.86 0.22 -15.64
CA ASP A 39 -9.99 0.71 -16.71
C ASP A 39 -10.60 0.58 -18.11
N THR A 40 -9.94 1.16 -19.11
CA THR A 40 -10.32 1.08 -20.53
C THR A 40 -10.43 -0.34 -21.07
N GLN A 41 -9.80 -1.32 -20.41
CA GLN A 41 -9.87 -2.73 -20.77
C GLN A 41 -11.03 -3.46 -20.06
N GLY A 42 -11.78 -2.76 -19.21
CA GLY A 42 -12.92 -3.28 -18.46
C GLY A 42 -12.53 -4.00 -17.16
N ARG A 43 -11.25 -3.99 -16.76
CA ARG A 43 -10.78 -4.65 -15.55
C ARG A 43 -11.09 -3.80 -14.32
N SER A 44 -11.35 -4.47 -13.20
CA SER A 44 -11.39 -3.80 -11.88
C SER A 44 -9.96 -3.59 -11.38
N ARG A 45 -9.62 -2.37 -10.97
CA ARG A 45 -8.28 -1.92 -10.60
C ARG A 45 -8.16 -1.51 -9.14
N PHE A 46 -6.98 -1.76 -8.57
CA PHE A 46 -6.64 -1.49 -7.18
C PHE A 46 -5.25 -0.86 -7.09
N PHE A 47 -5.09 0.03 -6.13
CA PHE A 47 -3.92 0.91 -6.02
C PHE A 47 -3.31 0.81 -4.63
N HIS A 48 -2.07 0.33 -4.54
CA HIS A 48 -1.29 0.31 -3.31
C HIS A 48 -0.08 1.20 -3.53
N GLY A 49 0.03 2.25 -2.73
CA GLY A 49 0.86 3.39 -3.07
C GLY A 49 1.42 4.17 -1.89
N THR A 50 2.11 5.25 -2.23
CA THR A 50 2.72 6.18 -1.27
C THR A 50 2.32 7.62 -1.59
N ASN A 51 2.36 8.49 -0.59
CA ASN A 51 2.38 9.93 -0.81
C ASN A 51 3.80 10.38 -1.21
N MET A 52 3.87 11.36 -2.11
CA MET A 52 5.07 12.12 -2.46
C MET A 52 4.70 13.60 -2.53
N VAL A 53 4.99 14.33 -1.47
CA VAL A 53 4.59 15.74 -1.33
C VAL A 53 5.79 16.57 -0.89
N TYR A 54 6.12 17.60 -1.65
CA TYR A 54 7.18 18.56 -1.30
C TYR A 54 6.56 19.93 -1.04
N LYS A 55 6.48 20.33 0.24
CA LYS A 55 5.61 21.43 0.69
C LYS A 55 6.23 22.83 0.55
N GLU A 56 7.53 22.91 0.28
CA GLU A 56 8.30 24.15 0.20
C GLU A 56 8.73 24.44 -1.25
N PHE A 57 9.05 25.70 -1.57
CA PHE A 57 9.61 26.06 -2.87
C PHE A 57 10.86 25.19 -3.18
N PRO A 58 10.96 24.58 -4.37
CA PRO A 58 10.18 24.81 -5.60
C PRO A 58 8.92 23.92 -5.78
N TRP A 59 8.41 23.31 -4.71
CA TRP A 59 7.21 22.46 -4.62
C TRP A 59 7.27 21.17 -5.45
N HIS A 60 8.48 20.67 -5.66
CA HIS A 60 8.75 19.35 -6.23
C HIS A 60 10.08 18.81 -5.68
N HIS A 61 10.21 17.49 -5.69
CA HIS A 61 11.42 16.79 -5.25
C HIS A 61 12.62 17.08 -6.17
N ASN A 62 13.83 16.74 -5.69
CA ASN A 62 15.04 16.82 -6.52
C ASN A 62 14.95 15.85 -7.71
N LEU A 63 15.13 16.36 -8.93
CA LEU A 63 15.00 15.56 -10.16
C LEU A 63 16.35 15.17 -10.78
N ASP A 64 17.45 15.66 -10.23
CA ASP A 64 18.80 15.51 -10.80
C ASP A 64 19.62 14.47 -10.05
N ASN A 65 19.49 14.44 -8.73
CA ASN A 65 20.31 13.62 -7.86
C ASN A 65 19.43 12.76 -6.97
N PHE A 66 19.85 11.51 -6.77
CA PHE A 66 19.24 10.66 -5.77
C PHE A 66 19.52 11.20 -4.37
N VAL A 67 18.45 11.49 -3.63
CA VAL A 67 18.48 11.90 -2.22
C VAL A 67 17.46 11.02 -1.51
N PRO A 68 17.87 10.13 -0.59
CA PRO A 68 16.97 9.23 0.13
C PRO A 68 15.73 9.95 0.65
N GLY A 69 14.56 9.57 0.12
CA GLY A 69 13.27 10.14 0.49
C GLY A 69 12.92 11.50 -0.13
N TRP A 70 13.89 12.23 -0.67
CA TRP A 70 13.73 13.63 -1.09
C TRP A 70 14.03 13.89 -2.57
N SER A 71 14.24 12.84 -3.36
CA SER A 71 14.37 12.90 -4.82
C SER A 71 13.22 12.20 -5.54
N PHE A 72 13.15 12.45 -6.84
CA PHE A 72 12.37 11.65 -7.78
C PHE A 72 13.20 11.38 -9.04
N VAL A 73 14.05 10.36 -8.97
CA VAL A 73 14.92 9.90 -10.06
C VAL A 73 14.69 8.40 -10.36
N ASP A 74 15.42 7.84 -11.33
CA ASP A 74 15.24 6.43 -11.73
C ASP A 74 15.40 5.45 -10.56
N LYS A 75 16.31 5.76 -9.63
CA LYS A 75 16.52 4.96 -8.42
C LYS A 75 15.28 4.90 -7.54
N ASP A 76 14.52 5.98 -7.44
CA ASP A 76 13.27 6.01 -6.67
C ASP A 76 12.21 5.13 -7.33
N ILE A 77 12.11 5.18 -8.66
CA ILE A 77 11.18 4.36 -9.44
C ILE A 77 11.51 2.88 -9.34
N GLU A 78 12.79 2.51 -9.48
CA GLU A 78 13.26 1.14 -9.26
C GLU A 78 12.91 0.64 -7.85
N THR A 79 13.06 1.51 -6.86
CA THR A 79 12.73 1.21 -5.46
C THR A 79 11.24 0.94 -5.31
N MET A 80 10.38 1.84 -5.80
CA MET A 80 8.92 1.67 -5.81
C MET A 80 8.48 0.37 -6.51
N LYS A 81 9.03 0.08 -7.69
CA LYS A 81 8.72 -1.15 -8.45
C LYS A 81 9.13 -2.43 -7.72
N SER A 82 10.23 -2.38 -6.94
CA SER A 82 10.67 -3.54 -6.14
C SER A 82 9.79 -3.81 -4.92
N LEU A 83 8.98 -2.83 -4.51
CA LEU A 83 8.08 -2.87 -3.37
C LEU A 83 6.59 -2.92 -3.77
N ASN A 84 6.27 -3.29 -5.01
CA ASN A 84 4.90 -3.36 -5.53
C ASN A 84 4.09 -2.05 -5.51
N ILE A 85 4.74 -0.90 -5.33
CA ILE A 85 4.06 0.40 -5.39
C ILE A 85 3.62 0.66 -6.83
N ASN A 86 2.30 0.78 -7.04
CA ASN A 86 1.72 1.07 -8.36
C ASN A 86 0.99 2.42 -8.41
N SER A 87 0.98 3.18 -7.32
CA SER A 87 0.33 4.48 -7.26
C SER A 87 1.08 5.45 -6.37
N VAL A 88 1.11 6.71 -6.77
CA VAL A 88 1.67 7.83 -6.00
C VAL A 88 0.60 8.91 -5.86
N ARG A 89 0.32 9.34 -4.63
CA ARG A 89 -0.41 10.59 -4.36
C ARG A 89 0.59 11.73 -4.42
N LEU A 90 0.56 12.45 -5.54
CA LEU A 90 1.54 13.48 -5.87
C LEU A 90 1.00 14.84 -5.48
N GLY A 91 1.65 15.49 -4.51
CA GLY A 91 1.28 16.82 -4.07
C GLY A 91 1.56 17.87 -5.16
N VAL A 92 0.53 18.63 -5.52
CA VAL A 92 0.57 19.79 -6.41
C VAL A 92 0.06 21.01 -5.64
N HIS A 93 0.93 21.99 -5.41
CA HIS A 93 0.57 23.16 -4.63
C HIS A 93 -0.09 24.23 -5.50
N TRP A 94 -1.17 24.85 -5.00
CA TRP A 94 -1.80 26.00 -5.66
C TRP A 94 -0.83 27.18 -5.76
N ALA A 95 -0.01 27.39 -4.72
CA ALA A 95 1.07 28.37 -4.70
C ALA A 95 2.06 28.20 -5.86
N GLY A 96 2.42 26.96 -6.19
CA GLY A 96 3.29 26.66 -7.33
C GLY A 96 2.60 26.89 -8.68
N THR A 97 1.29 26.61 -8.75
CA THR A 97 0.51 26.66 -10.00
C THR A 97 0.05 28.06 -10.39
N GLU A 98 -0.40 28.87 -9.42
CA GLU A 98 -0.95 30.22 -9.63
C GLU A 98 -0.29 31.21 -8.65
N PRO A 99 1.03 31.46 -8.78
CA PRO A 99 1.76 32.32 -7.84
C PRO A 99 1.28 33.78 -7.87
N VAL A 100 0.65 34.21 -8.97
CA VAL A 100 -0.01 35.50 -9.12
C VAL A 100 -1.44 35.24 -9.58
N ARG A 101 -2.43 35.89 -8.95
CA ARG A 101 -3.85 35.64 -9.22
C ARG A 101 -4.18 35.81 -10.71
N GLY A 102 -4.74 34.77 -11.32
CA GLY A 102 -5.08 34.66 -12.74
C GLY A 102 -3.89 34.36 -13.67
N GLN A 103 -2.68 34.21 -13.16
CA GLN A 103 -1.47 33.93 -13.94
C GLN A 103 -0.85 32.60 -13.52
N TYR A 104 -0.86 31.64 -14.44
CA TYR A 104 -0.40 30.28 -14.18
C TYR A 104 1.09 30.09 -14.52
N ASN A 105 1.81 29.43 -13.62
CA ASN A 105 3.22 29.11 -13.79
C ASN A 105 3.40 27.89 -14.70
N GLN A 106 3.61 28.14 -16.00
CA GLN A 106 3.76 27.05 -16.96
C GLN A 106 5.01 26.20 -16.70
N THR A 107 6.12 26.79 -16.23
CA THR A 107 7.34 26.04 -15.89
C THR A 107 7.08 24.99 -14.82
N TYR A 108 6.37 25.36 -13.74
CA TYR A 108 6.00 24.41 -12.69
C TYR A 108 5.09 23.30 -13.22
N LEU A 109 4.09 23.66 -14.02
CA LEU A 109 3.16 22.69 -14.62
C LEU A 109 3.87 21.70 -15.55
N ASP A 110 4.85 22.16 -16.33
CA ASP A 110 5.64 21.29 -17.22
C ASP A 110 6.52 20.33 -16.42
N ILE A 111 7.09 20.79 -15.29
CA ILE A 111 7.84 19.93 -14.36
C ILE A 111 6.93 18.85 -13.77
N MET A 112 5.78 19.24 -13.21
CA MET A 112 4.84 18.29 -12.62
C MET A 112 4.32 17.30 -13.67
N LYS A 113 4.05 17.74 -14.90
CA LYS A 113 3.69 16.86 -16.02
C LYS A 113 4.81 15.88 -16.36
N GLY A 114 6.06 16.31 -16.33
CA GLY A 114 7.23 15.42 -16.52
C GLY A 114 7.33 14.34 -15.44
N ILE A 115 7.06 14.68 -14.18
CA ILE A 115 7.00 13.72 -13.07
C ILE A 115 5.89 12.69 -13.31
N VAL A 116 4.67 13.15 -13.62
CA VAL A 116 3.52 12.27 -13.92
C VAL A 116 3.81 11.37 -15.12
N GLN A 117 4.40 11.89 -16.19
CA GLN A 117 4.76 11.09 -17.36
C GLN A 117 5.79 10.02 -17.00
N LYS A 118 6.79 10.36 -16.19
CA LYS A 118 7.82 9.40 -15.78
C LYS A 118 7.25 8.27 -14.89
N LEU A 119 6.27 8.57 -14.04
CA LEU A 119 5.51 7.56 -13.29
C LEU A 119 4.71 6.67 -14.26
N GLU A 120 3.99 7.28 -15.21
CA GLU A 120 3.20 6.60 -16.22
C GLU A 120 4.03 5.63 -17.07
N ASP A 121 5.17 6.08 -17.59
CA ASP A 121 6.12 5.30 -18.39
C ASP A 121 6.66 4.08 -17.63
N ASN A 122 6.54 4.08 -16.30
CA ASN A 122 7.01 3.02 -15.43
C ASN A 122 5.88 2.18 -14.80
N GLY A 123 4.64 2.36 -15.26
CA GLY A 123 3.49 1.60 -14.79
C GLY A 123 3.01 2.00 -13.39
N ILE A 124 3.28 3.24 -12.98
CA ILE A 124 2.84 3.80 -11.70
C ILE A 124 1.80 4.89 -11.96
N TYR A 125 0.63 4.76 -11.34
CA TYR A 125 -0.43 5.75 -11.40
C TYR A 125 -0.10 6.99 -10.56
N THR A 126 -0.64 8.13 -10.96
CA THR A 126 -0.63 9.35 -10.15
C THR A 126 -2.05 9.73 -9.74
N LEU A 127 -2.29 9.86 -8.44
CA LEU A 127 -3.38 10.65 -7.90
C LEU A 127 -2.86 12.08 -7.70
N VAL A 128 -3.37 13.04 -8.49
CA VAL A 128 -2.92 14.44 -8.42
C VAL A 128 -3.63 15.10 -7.26
N ASP A 129 -2.88 15.48 -6.23
CA ASP A 129 -3.42 15.98 -4.97
C ASP A 129 -3.18 17.48 -4.82
N HIS A 130 -4.25 18.28 -4.66
CA HIS A 130 -4.12 19.66 -4.22
C HIS A 130 -3.78 19.69 -2.72
N HIS A 131 -2.48 19.60 -2.45
CA HIS A 131 -1.99 19.48 -1.08
C HIS A 131 -1.97 20.83 -0.36
N GLN A 132 -2.46 20.83 0.87
CA GLN A 132 -2.40 21.96 1.78
C GLN A 132 -2.35 21.48 3.23
N ASP A 133 -1.73 22.28 4.08
CA ASP A 133 -1.65 22.10 5.53
C ASP A 133 -1.77 23.45 6.20
N VAL A 134 -2.80 23.68 7.01
CA VAL A 134 -3.06 25.01 7.61
C VAL A 134 -3.07 26.12 6.54
N TRP A 135 -3.53 25.75 5.33
CA TRP A 135 -3.83 26.56 4.16
C TRP A 135 -2.71 27.34 3.46
N ALA A 136 -1.94 28.18 4.14
CA ALA A 136 -1.02 29.12 3.50
C ALA A 136 0.16 29.50 4.40
N SER A 137 1.26 29.99 3.82
CA SER A 137 2.46 30.38 4.58
C SER A 137 2.20 31.53 5.56
N GLN A 138 1.26 32.44 5.26
CA GLN A 138 0.81 33.49 6.22
C GLN A 138 0.16 32.92 7.50
N LEU A 139 -0.16 31.63 7.51
CA LEU A 139 -0.79 30.91 8.62
C LEU A 139 0.12 29.79 9.14
N CYS A 140 1.45 29.91 8.91
CA CYS A 140 2.44 28.86 9.21
C CYS A 140 2.14 27.51 8.53
N GLY A 141 1.50 27.57 7.36
CA GLY A 141 1.06 26.42 6.57
C GLY A 141 1.55 26.44 5.13
N HIS A 142 0.94 25.60 4.30
CA HIS A 142 1.28 25.40 2.89
C HIS A 142 0.02 25.18 2.05
N GLY A 143 0.13 25.41 0.74
CA GLY A 143 -0.94 25.10 -0.22
C GLY A 143 -1.32 26.31 -1.07
N ALA A 144 -2.06 27.25 -0.49
CA ALA A 144 -2.57 28.43 -1.17
C ALA A 144 -1.48 29.49 -1.44
N PRO A 145 -1.59 30.24 -2.55
CA PRO A 145 -0.63 31.28 -2.92
C PRO A 145 -0.65 32.49 -1.98
N LEU A 146 0.46 33.24 -1.94
CA LEU A 146 0.62 34.44 -1.11
C LEU A 146 -0.46 35.51 -1.34
N TRP A 147 -1.04 35.60 -2.53
CA TRP A 147 -2.11 36.58 -2.78
C TRP A 147 -3.45 36.22 -2.11
N PHE A 148 -3.60 35.00 -1.58
CA PHE A 148 -4.84 34.51 -1.01
C PHE A 148 -5.11 35.17 0.34
N VAL A 149 -4.29 34.92 1.37
CA VAL A 149 -4.57 35.35 2.76
C VAL A 149 -4.13 36.80 2.98
N LYS A 150 -5.04 37.64 3.47
CA LYS A 150 -4.74 39.04 3.82
C LYS A 150 -4.79 39.28 5.33
N PRO A 151 -3.81 40.00 5.92
CA PRO A 151 -3.76 40.25 7.37
C PRO A 151 -4.94 41.06 7.94
N ASP A 152 -5.67 41.80 7.11
CA ASP A 152 -6.79 42.67 7.50
C ASP A 152 -8.16 41.98 7.44
N TRP A 153 -8.22 40.71 7.04
CA TRP A 153 -9.44 39.92 7.03
C TRP A 153 -9.99 39.60 8.41
N VAL A 154 -9.12 39.63 9.43
CA VAL A 154 -9.47 39.48 10.84
C VAL A 154 -9.05 40.72 11.61
N GLN A 155 -9.76 40.98 12.72
CA GLN A 155 -9.44 42.10 13.61
C GLN A 155 -7.98 42.01 14.08
N PRO A 156 -7.28 43.14 14.31
CA PRO A 156 -5.86 43.12 14.70
C PRO A 156 -5.53 42.18 15.87
N ASN A 157 -6.39 42.13 16.89
CA ASN A 157 -6.21 41.26 18.07
C ASN A 157 -6.57 39.78 17.84
N ASN A 158 -7.16 39.45 16.68
CA ASN A 158 -7.52 38.09 16.29
C ASN A 158 -6.64 37.57 15.15
N ARG A 159 -5.59 38.31 14.78
CA ARG A 159 -4.60 37.85 13.79
C ARG A 159 -3.89 36.59 14.29
N PHE A 160 -3.36 35.82 13.35
CA PHE A 160 -2.67 34.57 13.64
C PHE A 160 -1.55 34.77 14.68
N PRO A 161 -1.39 33.89 15.69
CA PRO A 161 -2.00 32.57 15.86
C PRO A 161 -3.14 32.53 16.90
N VAL A 162 -3.86 33.64 17.12
CA VAL A 162 -4.90 33.70 18.17
C VAL A 162 -6.01 32.68 17.89
N PRO A 163 -6.45 31.85 18.87
CA PRO A 163 -6.19 31.96 20.32
C PRO A 163 -5.06 31.09 20.90
N GLN A 164 -4.28 30.37 20.10
CA GLN A 164 -3.18 29.55 20.64
C GLN A 164 -2.16 30.39 21.42
N LYS A 165 -1.93 31.63 20.95
CA LYS A 165 -1.27 32.69 21.73
C LYS A 165 -2.19 33.89 21.84
N SER A 166 -2.04 34.65 22.91
CA SER A 166 -2.81 35.89 23.14
C SER A 166 -2.32 37.07 22.29
N THR A 167 -1.10 37.00 21.77
CA THR A 167 -0.49 38.05 20.95
C THR A 167 -0.31 37.56 19.52
N PRO A 168 -0.81 38.30 18.51
CA PRO A 168 -0.52 38.01 17.11
C PRO A 168 0.97 38.01 16.80
N PHE A 169 1.38 37.21 15.82
CA PHE A 169 2.76 37.21 15.33
C PHE A 169 3.09 38.48 14.56
N ALA A 170 4.36 38.88 14.65
CA ALA A 170 4.93 39.81 13.70
C ALA A 170 5.07 39.09 12.35
N VAL A 171 4.92 39.84 11.25
CA VAL A 171 4.96 39.29 9.90
C VAL A 171 5.84 40.14 8.99
N ASP A 172 6.37 39.52 7.95
CA ASP A 172 7.12 40.20 6.91
C ASP A 172 6.20 41.01 5.95
N ALA A 173 6.77 41.54 4.87
CA ALA A 173 6.02 42.31 3.86
C ALA A 173 4.94 41.49 3.13
N ASN A 174 5.06 40.16 3.11
CA ASN A 174 4.09 39.24 2.51
C ASN A 174 3.06 38.73 3.53
N GLY A 175 3.14 39.18 4.79
CA GLY A 175 2.26 38.69 5.85
C GLY A 175 2.67 37.32 6.40
N VAL A 176 3.90 36.87 6.17
CA VAL A 176 4.42 35.57 6.62
C VAL A 176 5.13 35.72 7.97
N PRO A 177 4.75 34.95 9.00
CA PRO A 177 5.48 34.89 10.27
C PRO A 177 6.88 34.26 10.12
N ALA A 178 7.77 34.50 11.08
CA ALA A 178 9.07 33.84 11.09
C ALA A 178 8.96 32.35 11.48
N ASP A 179 9.84 31.50 10.97
CA ASP A 179 9.85 30.05 11.29
C ASP A 179 9.95 29.78 12.80
N THR A 180 10.68 30.62 13.54
CA THR A 180 10.78 30.51 15.01
C THR A 180 9.43 30.73 15.69
N ASP A 181 8.58 31.59 15.13
CA ASP A 181 7.22 31.81 15.63
C ASP A 181 6.33 30.63 15.24
N CYS A 182 6.39 30.17 13.99
CA CYS A 182 5.64 28.99 13.53
C CYS A 182 5.97 27.72 14.34
N ASN A 183 7.24 27.50 14.67
CA ASN A 183 7.69 26.38 15.48
C ASN A 183 7.37 26.50 16.98
N SER A 184 6.73 27.60 17.40
CA SER A 184 6.42 27.88 18.80
C SER A 184 4.94 27.67 19.18
N ILE A 185 4.15 27.12 18.26
CA ILE A 185 2.72 26.77 18.43
C ILE A 185 2.51 25.31 18.05
N ASP A 186 1.37 24.75 18.42
CA ASP A 186 0.98 23.43 17.95
C ASP A 186 0.42 23.56 16.53
N TRP A 187 1.09 22.92 15.57
CA TRP A 187 0.70 22.96 14.16
C TRP A 187 -0.74 22.47 13.96
N SER A 188 -1.13 21.36 14.60
CA SER A 188 -2.46 20.77 14.44
C SER A 188 -3.57 21.64 15.03
N LEU A 189 -3.30 22.33 16.14
CA LEU A 189 -4.27 23.25 16.75
C LEU A 189 -4.38 24.58 15.98
N SER A 190 -3.55 24.82 14.96
CA SER A 190 -3.59 26.05 14.17
C SER A 190 -4.88 26.18 13.35
N TYR A 191 -5.48 25.04 13.01
CA TYR A 191 -6.81 24.99 12.38
C TYR A 191 -7.90 25.65 13.24
N LEU A 192 -7.75 25.70 14.57
CA LEU A 192 -8.72 26.31 15.47
C LEU A 192 -8.58 27.84 15.59
N THR A 193 -7.63 28.47 14.89
CA THR A 193 -7.40 29.92 14.96
C THR A 193 -8.42 30.72 14.15
N TYR A 194 -8.62 31.99 14.54
CA TYR A 194 -9.52 32.91 13.84
C TYR A 194 -9.13 33.10 12.37
N ALA A 195 -7.82 33.28 12.11
CA ALA A 195 -7.32 33.56 10.78
C ALA A 195 -7.51 32.37 9.82
N VAL A 196 -7.29 31.14 10.29
CA VAL A 196 -7.50 29.93 9.49
C VAL A 196 -8.99 29.70 9.22
N GLY A 197 -9.84 29.77 10.26
CA GLY A 197 -11.28 29.64 10.08
C GLY A 197 -11.83 30.67 9.08
N ASN A 198 -11.40 31.93 9.19
CA ASN A 198 -11.82 32.98 8.26
C ASN A 198 -11.34 32.77 6.83
N ALA A 199 -10.10 32.30 6.63
CA ALA A 199 -9.54 32.02 5.30
C ALA A 199 -10.35 30.93 4.57
N PHE A 200 -10.64 29.81 5.23
CA PHE A 200 -11.50 28.76 4.68
C PHE A 200 -12.94 29.23 4.51
N GLY A 201 -13.51 29.97 5.47
CA GLY A 201 -14.86 30.54 5.33
C GLY A 201 -14.99 31.46 4.12
N ARG A 202 -13.97 32.25 3.82
CA ARG A 202 -13.92 33.11 2.62
C ARG A 202 -13.81 32.29 1.33
N LEU A 203 -13.04 31.20 1.33
CA LEU A 203 -13.01 30.25 0.22
C LEU A 203 -14.41 29.70 -0.06
N TYR A 204 -15.08 29.15 0.97
CA TYR A 204 -16.37 28.47 0.79
C TYR A 204 -17.50 29.44 0.41
N ASN A 205 -17.50 30.65 0.95
CA ASN A 205 -18.50 31.68 0.63
C ASN A 205 -18.19 32.48 -0.65
N ASN A 206 -17.17 32.09 -1.41
CA ASN A 206 -16.70 32.79 -2.62
C ASN A 206 -16.43 34.28 -2.41
N HIS A 207 -15.98 34.66 -1.22
CA HIS A 207 -15.61 36.04 -0.93
C HIS A 207 -14.52 36.47 -1.92
N ASP A 208 -14.61 37.68 -2.50
CA ASP A 208 -13.69 38.19 -3.53
C ASP A 208 -13.46 37.23 -4.72
N GLY A 209 -14.37 36.29 -5.00
CA GLY A 209 -14.21 35.30 -6.07
C GLY A 209 -13.16 34.20 -5.77
N LEU A 210 -12.87 33.91 -4.51
CA LEU A 210 -11.82 32.95 -4.15
C LEU A 210 -12.13 31.51 -4.55
N SER A 211 -13.39 31.05 -4.43
CA SER A 211 -13.75 29.73 -4.96
C SER A 211 -13.81 29.71 -6.49
N ASP A 212 -14.05 30.85 -7.16
CA ASP A 212 -13.88 30.94 -8.62
C ASP A 212 -12.41 30.75 -9.01
N SER A 213 -11.47 31.39 -8.30
CA SER A 213 -10.04 31.20 -8.52
C SER A 213 -9.62 29.75 -8.27
N TRP A 214 -10.07 29.13 -7.19
CA TRP A 214 -9.80 27.71 -6.90
C TRP A 214 -10.35 26.76 -7.98
N ALA A 215 -11.58 27.02 -8.48
CA ALA A 215 -12.15 26.24 -9.58
C ALA A 215 -11.38 26.42 -10.90
N ASN A 216 -10.88 27.63 -11.18
CA ASN A 216 -10.03 27.89 -12.35
C ASN A 216 -8.64 27.23 -12.22
N TYR A 217 -8.07 27.19 -11.02
CA TYR A 217 -6.88 26.40 -10.72
C TYR A 217 -7.09 24.93 -11.07
N TRP A 218 -8.18 24.32 -10.61
CA TRP A 218 -8.51 22.93 -10.95
C TRP A 218 -8.74 22.71 -12.44
N LYS A 219 -9.42 23.64 -13.12
CA LYS A 219 -9.54 23.60 -14.57
C LYS A 219 -8.16 23.61 -15.26
N LYS A 220 -7.21 24.42 -14.78
CA LYS A 220 -5.85 24.49 -15.34
C LYS A 220 -5.07 23.18 -15.10
N LEU A 221 -5.19 22.56 -13.93
CA LEU A 221 -4.60 21.24 -13.68
C LEU A 221 -5.21 20.17 -14.59
N ALA A 222 -6.53 20.14 -14.72
CA ALA A 222 -7.21 19.22 -15.64
C ALA A 222 -6.73 19.41 -17.09
N GLN A 223 -6.58 20.65 -17.57
CA GLN A 223 -6.00 20.94 -18.89
C GLN A 223 -4.56 20.44 -19.06
N THR A 224 -3.79 20.42 -17.97
CA THR A 224 -2.38 19.99 -17.99
C THR A 224 -2.27 18.47 -18.15
N PHE A 225 -3.14 17.74 -17.44
CA PHE A 225 -3.05 16.29 -17.25
C PHE A 225 -4.07 15.48 -18.06
N VAL A 226 -5.06 16.13 -18.69
CA VAL A 226 -6.10 15.45 -19.49
C VAL A 226 -5.46 14.53 -20.54
N GLY A 227 -6.01 13.32 -20.62
CA GLY A 227 -5.61 12.32 -21.60
C GLY A 227 -4.38 11.48 -21.22
N MET A 228 -3.69 11.80 -20.13
CA MET A 228 -2.59 10.96 -19.61
C MET A 228 -3.15 9.69 -18.94
N PRO A 229 -2.91 8.48 -19.49
CA PRO A 229 -3.43 7.24 -18.92
C PRO A 229 -3.02 6.98 -17.47
N GLY A 230 -1.85 7.49 -17.06
CA GLY A 230 -1.25 7.40 -15.73
C GLY A 230 -1.99 8.16 -14.66
N VAL A 231 -2.86 9.11 -15.03
CA VAL A 231 -3.62 9.90 -14.06
C VAL A 231 -4.80 9.07 -13.57
N GLN A 232 -4.68 8.57 -12.33
CA GLN A 232 -5.73 7.83 -11.64
C GLN A 232 -6.92 8.73 -11.30
N GLY A 233 -6.66 9.98 -10.92
CA GLY A 233 -7.68 10.93 -10.52
C GLY A 233 -7.14 12.27 -10.06
N TYR A 234 -8.06 13.15 -9.68
CA TYR A 234 -7.82 14.49 -9.13
C TYR A 234 -8.35 14.57 -7.70
N ASP A 235 -7.48 14.61 -6.69
CA ASP A 235 -7.84 14.75 -5.29
C ASP A 235 -7.98 16.24 -4.94
N LEU A 236 -9.23 16.68 -4.76
CA LEU A 236 -9.62 18.08 -4.88
C LEU A 236 -8.97 18.99 -3.83
N MET A 237 -8.74 18.47 -2.62
CA MET A 237 -8.04 19.18 -1.56
C MET A 237 -7.71 18.21 -0.43
N ASN A 238 -6.44 18.17 -0.06
CA ASN A 238 -5.99 17.50 1.15
C ASN A 238 -6.63 18.11 2.40
N GLU A 239 -7.20 17.29 3.28
CA GLU A 239 -7.65 17.62 4.64
C GLU A 239 -8.35 18.99 4.81
N PRO A 240 -9.48 19.26 4.11
CA PRO A 240 -10.25 20.49 4.22
C PRO A 240 -10.52 20.92 5.66
N TRP A 241 -10.32 22.19 6.03
CA TRP A 241 -10.88 22.66 7.29
C TRP A 241 -12.38 22.95 7.18
N VAL A 242 -13.10 22.89 8.29
CA VAL A 242 -14.57 23.00 8.32
C VAL A 242 -15.13 24.36 7.88
N GLY A 243 -14.30 25.40 7.83
CA GLY A 243 -14.71 26.79 7.51
C GLY A 243 -14.53 27.72 8.70
N ASP A 244 -15.29 28.82 8.73
CA ASP A 244 -15.22 29.81 9.82
C ASP A 244 -15.96 29.32 11.07
N HIS A 245 -15.32 28.37 11.77
CA HIS A 245 -15.84 27.78 13.01
C HIS A 245 -15.93 28.79 14.16
N MET A 246 -15.25 29.93 14.06
CA MET A 246 -15.35 31.00 15.05
C MET A 246 -16.65 31.79 14.87
N ALA A 247 -17.09 31.99 13.62
CA ALA A 247 -18.40 32.58 13.31
C ALA A 247 -19.56 31.58 13.48
N ASP A 248 -19.36 30.32 13.09
CA ASP A 248 -20.34 29.23 13.25
C ASP A 248 -19.68 27.98 13.87
N PRO A 249 -19.71 27.84 15.22
CA PRO A 249 -19.15 26.68 15.89
C PRO A 249 -19.82 25.35 15.53
N THR A 250 -21.04 25.37 14.95
CA THR A 250 -21.72 24.13 14.55
C THR A 250 -21.01 23.41 13.42
N LEU A 251 -20.14 24.10 12.67
CA LEU A 251 -19.31 23.50 11.62
C LEU A 251 -18.35 22.42 12.17
N LEU A 252 -18.01 22.45 13.46
CA LEU A 252 -17.18 21.43 14.12
C LEU A 252 -17.95 20.13 14.43
N VAL A 253 -19.28 20.11 14.27
CA VAL A 253 -20.06 18.87 14.40
C VAL A 253 -19.75 17.97 13.21
N PRO A 254 -19.31 16.71 13.42
CA PRO A 254 -18.99 15.80 12.32
C PRO A 254 -20.11 15.68 11.28
N GLY A 255 -19.75 15.80 10.00
CA GLY A 255 -20.68 15.78 8.88
C GLY A 255 -21.35 17.13 8.54
N LYS A 256 -21.31 18.12 9.43
CA LYS A 256 -22.01 19.40 9.19
C LYS A 256 -21.35 20.21 8.07
N ALA A 257 -20.03 20.37 8.14
CA ALA A 257 -19.27 21.14 7.16
C ALA A 257 -19.26 20.48 5.77
N ASP A 258 -19.31 19.15 5.72
CA ASP A 258 -19.36 18.35 4.50
C ASP A 258 -20.47 18.83 3.56
N GLY A 259 -21.71 18.89 4.06
CA GLY A 259 -22.86 19.30 3.24
C GLY A 259 -23.00 20.81 3.07
N VAL A 260 -22.54 21.62 4.04
CA VAL A 260 -22.75 23.08 4.04
C VAL A 260 -21.66 23.79 3.24
N ASN A 261 -20.40 23.41 3.41
CA ASN A 261 -19.24 24.12 2.87
C ASN A 261 -18.52 23.31 1.79
N LEU A 262 -18.27 22.03 2.03
CA LEU A 262 -17.42 21.22 1.16
C LEU A 262 -18.13 20.78 -0.12
N GLU A 263 -19.35 20.21 -0.03
CA GLU A 263 -20.13 19.74 -1.18
C GLU A 263 -20.31 20.83 -2.25
N PRO A 264 -20.71 22.08 -1.93
CA PRO A 264 -20.83 23.13 -2.93
C PRO A 264 -19.50 23.48 -3.60
N LEU A 265 -18.39 23.52 -2.84
CA LEU A 265 -17.07 23.78 -3.39
C LEU A 265 -16.63 22.65 -4.33
N TRP A 266 -16.78 21.39 -3.92
CA TRP A 266 -16.49 20.23 -4.75
C TRP A 266 -17.29 20.23 -6.04
N ASN A 267 -18.59 20.48 -5.97
CA ASN A 267 -19.45 20.59 -7.15
C ASN A 267 -18.95 21.67 -8.11
N LYS A 268 -18.53 22.82 -7.59
CA LYS A 268 -17.96 23.92 -8.39
C LYS A 268 -16.64 23.54 -9.06
N GLY A 269 -15.74 22.90 -8.32
CA GLY A 269 -14.44 22.42 -8.84
C GLY A 269 -14.63 21.35 -9.91
N ILE A 270 -15.45 20.34 -9.65
CA ILE A 270 -15.75 19.28 -10.60
C ILE A 270 -16.41 19.86 -11.86
N ALA A 271 -17.36 20.78 -11.73
CA ALA A 271 -17.95 21.44 -12.89
C ALA A 271 -16.90 22.15 -13.76
N ALA A 272 -15.94 22.84 -13.15
CA ALA A 272 -14.84 23.49 -13.86
C ALA A 272 -13.88 22.48 -14.53
N ILE A 273 -13.51 21.41 -13.82
CA ILE A 273 -12.71 20.29 -14.35
C ILE A 273 -13.39 19.69 -15.58
N ARG A 274 -14.69 19.42 -15.52
CA ARG A 274 -15.46 18.78 -16.60
C ARG A 274 -15.54 19.64 -17.87
N THR A 275 -15.22 20.94 -17.80
CA THR A 275 -15.05 21.77 -19.01
C THR A 275 -13.76 21.47 -19.79
N ALA A 276 -12.80 20.78 -19.17
CA ALA A 276 -11.50 20.43 -19.76
C ALA A 276 -11.27 18.91 -19.83
N ASP A 277 -11.68 18.17 -18.80
CA ASP A 277 -11.56 16.72 -18.71
C ASP A 277 -12.91 16.09 -18.29
N PRO A 278 -13.66 15.48 -19.22
CA PRO A 278 -14.96 14.88 -18.93
C PRO A 278 -14.85 13.56 -18.16
N ASP A 279 -13.67 12.93 -18.10
CA ASP A 279 -13.58 11.50 -17.80
C ASP A 279 -12.83 11.14 -16.52
N THR A 280 -11.78 11.89 -16.18
CA THR A 280 -10.88 11.56 -15.05
C THR A 280 -11.63 11.63 -13.72
N ILE A 281 -11.43 10.65 -12.84
CA ILE A 281 -12.16 10.53 -11.58
C ILE A 281 -11.81 11.71 -10.65
N ALA A 282 -12.84 12.36 -10.10
CA ALA A 282 -12.66 13.39 -9.07
C ALA A 282 -12.72 12.75 -7.68
N PHE A 283 -11.62 12.86 -6.95
CA PHE A 283 -11.50 12.46 -5.56
C PHE A 283 -11.86 13.63 -4.66
N PHE A 284 -12.67 13.40 -3.63
CA PHE A 284 -13.10 14.43 -2.70
C PHE A 284 -12.93 13.95 -1.27
N GLU A 285 -12.57 14.84 -0.36
CA GLU A 285 -12.35 14.55 1.06
C GLU A 285 -13.41 15.21 1.95
N GLY A 286 -13.66 14.60 3.11
CA GLY A 286 -14.31 15.24 4.26
C GLY A 286 -13.37 16.20 5.00
N PRO A 287 -13.79 16.82 6.11
CA PRO A 287 -12.93 17.75 6.83
C PRO A 287 -11.74 17.05 7.51
N THR A 288 -10.68 17.76 7.92
CA THR A 288 -9.42 17.23 8.50
C THR A 288 -9.57 16.09 9.52
N PHE A 289 -10.59 16.13 10.39
CA PHE A 289 -10.82 15.07 11.38
C PHE A 289 -11.61 13.86 10.85
N ASP A 290 -12.33 14.03 9.75
CA ASP A 290 -13.12 13.07 8.98
C ASP A 290 -13.74 11.89 9.78
N ILE A 291 -14.42 12.20 10.89
CA ILE A 291 -14.96 11.18 11.80
C ILE A 291 -16.23 10.54 11.20
N LEU A 292 -17.10 11.35 10.62
CA LEU A 292 -18.34 10.94 9.96
C LEU A 292 -18.57 11.84 8.74
N SER A 293 -18.96 11.23 7.62
CA SER A 293 -19.26 11.97 6.40
C SER A 293 -20.70 12.45 6.42
N GLY A 294 -20.91 13.71 6.04
CA GLY A 294 -22.23 14.34 5.98
C GLY A 294 -22.60 14.94 4.62
N PHE A 295 -21.92 14.53 3.55
CA PHE A 295 -22.32 14.91 2.18
C PHE A 295 -23.77 14.52 1.91
N ASN A 296 -24.58 15.41 1.35
CA ASN A 296 -25.96 15.12 0.97
C ASN A 296 -26.01 14.27 -0.30
N ASN A 297 -25.17 14.60 -1.28
CA ASN A 297 -25.03 13.88 -2.53
C ASN A 297 -23.55 13.59 -2.81
N VAL A 298 -23.29 12.65 -3.73
CA VAL A 298 -21.96 12.52 -4.29
C VAL A 298 -21.56 13.83 -5.00
N PRO A 299 -20.40 14.43 -4.68
CA PRO A 299 -19.89 15.57 -5.41
C PRO A 299 -19.79 15.33 -6.92
N GLY A 300 -20.20 16.31 -7.71
CA GLY A 300 -20.33 16.21 -9.16
C GLY A 300 -21.58 15.47 -9.64
N HIS A 301 -22.39 14.92 -8.74
CA HIS A 301 -23.66 14.22 -9.00
C HIS A 301 -23.56 12.96 -9.88
N ASP A 302 -22.35 12.50 -10.19
CA ASP A 302 -22.08 11.28 -10.93
C ASP A 302 -21.05 10.43 -10.18
N GLY A 303 -21.56 9.45 -9.42
CA GLY A 303 -20.71 8.53 -8.67
C GLY A 303 -19.87 7.60 -9.55
N SER A 304 -20.16 7.48 -10.85
CA SER A 304 -19.26 6.78 -11.78
C SER A 304 -18.00 7.58 -12.11
N LYS A 305 -17.96 8.87 -11.75
CA LYS A 305 -16.86 9.80 -12.01
C LYS A 305 -16.29 10.43 -10.74
N ALA A 306 -16.63 9.88 -9.56
CA ALA A 306 -16.22 10.39 -8.27
C ALA A 306 -15.72 9.27 -7.35
N ALA A 307 -14.83 9.62 -6.42
CA ALA A 307 -14.37 8.73 -5.36
C ALA A 307 -14.18 9.50 -4.04
N HIS A 308 -14.54 8.89 -2.93
CA HIS A 308 -14.30 9.44 -1.61
C HIS A 308 -12.84 9.15 -1.20
N SER A 309 -12.02 10.19 -1.14
CA SER A 309 -10.68 10.17 -0.55
C SER A 309 -10.83 10.37 0.95
N TRP A 310 -10.12 9.59 1.78
CA TRP A 310 -10.23 9.69 3.23
C TRP A 310 -8.96 9.20 3.92
N HIS A 311 -8.70 9.74 5.11
CA HIS A 311 -7.48 9.50 5.87
C HIS A 311 -7.75 8.69 7.15
N TYR A 312 -6.71 8.06 7.68
CA TYR A 312 -6.76 7.46 9.01
C TYR A 312 -5.52 7.78 9.84
N TYR A 313 -5.75 8.57 10.89
CA TYR A 313 -4.82 8.87 11.96
C TYR A 313 -5.53 8.76 13.31
N LYS A 314 -4.86 8.23 14.33
CA LYS A 314 -5.45 8.08 15.66
C LYS A 314 -4.58 8.73 16.73
N PRO A 315 -4.89 9.98 17.16
CA PRO A 315 -5.94 10.92 16.69
C PRO A 315 -5.72 11.47 15.26
N PRO A 316 -6.71 12.11 14.60
CA PRO A 316 -7.99 12.63 15.13
C PRO A 316 -9.17 11.65 15.04
N GLN A 317 -9.08 10.54 14.30
CA GLN A 317 -10.13 9.53 14.33
C GLN A 317 -10.23 8.88 15.72
N LEU A 318 -11.46 8.63 16.17
CA LEU A 318 -11.75 8.20 17.54
C LEU A 318 -11.65 6.68 17.72
N ASP A 319 -12.05 5.92 16.70
CA ASP A 319 -12.16 4.45 16.75
C ASP A 319 -10.99 3.74 16.06
N SER A 320 -11.05 2.40 15.96
CA SER A 320 -10.07 1.63 15.19
C SER A 320 -10.28 1.82 13.68
N ILE A 321 -9.25 1.49 12.90
CA ILE A 321 -9.34 1.52 11.43
C ILE A 321 -10.50 0.69 10.90
N GLU A 322 -10.78 -0.48 11.48
CA GLU A 322 -11.91 -1.32 11.08
C GLU A 322 -13.27 -0.63 11.27
N THR A 323 -13.43 0.17 12.33
CA THR A 323 -14.65 0.96 12.54
C THR A 323 -14.73 2.12 11.55
N THR A 324 -13.63 2.84 11.33
CA THR A 324 -13.56 3.91 10.32
C THR A 324 -13.90 3.36 8.94
N MET A 325 -13.28 2.26 8.53
CA MET A 325 -13.52 1.57 7.26
C MET A 325 -15.00 1.21 7.09
N LYS A 326 -15.66 0.65 8.13
CA LYS A 326 -17.10 0.38 8.10
C LYS A 326 -17.96 1.63 7.91
N ASN A 327 -17.54 2.77 8.43
CA ASN A 327 -18.23 4.03 8.20
C ASN A 327 -18.04 4.51 6.77
N ARG A 328 -16.80 4.51 6.25
CA ARG A 328 -16.50 4.81 4.83
C ARG A 328 -17.26 3.90 3.88
N MET A 329 -17.44 2.63 4.25
CA MET A 329 -18.25 1.69 3.50
C MET A 329 -19.74 2.06 3.42
N LYS A 330 -20.32 2.57 4.51
CA LYS A 330 -21.70 3.10 4.50
C LYS A 330 -21.79 4.34 3.60
N ASP A 331 -20.80 5.22 3.67
CA ASP A 331 -20.72 6.43 2.86
C ASP A 331 -20.61 6.10 1.36
N ARG A 332 -19.74 5.15 1.01
CA ARG A 332 -19.60 4.60 -0.35
C ARG A 332 -20.92 4.05 -0.88
N ASN A 333 -21.65 3.27 -0.08
CA ASN A 333 -22.96 2.74 -0.46
C ASN A 333 -24.01 3.84 -0.66
N ARG A 334 -24.01 4.87 0.21
CA ARG A 334 -24.94 6.00 0.13
C ARG A 334 -24.67 6.88 -1.09
N MET A 335 -23.41 7.17 -1.38
CA MET A 335 -22.99 8.04 -2.48
C MET A 335 -22.82 7.31 -3.82
N ARG A 336 -22.73 5.98 -3.80
CA ARG A 336 -22.54 5.11 -4.97
C ARG A 336 -21.34 5.52 -5.82
N CYS A 337 -20.21 5.76 -5.16
CA CYS A 337 -18.96 6.22 -5.76
C CYS A 337 -17.79 5.30 -5.41
N GLY A 338 -16.60 5.62 -5.91
CA GLY A 338 -15.36 4.95 -5.50
C GLY A 338 -14.95 5.37 -4.09
N SER A 339 -13.92 4.74 -3.55
CA SER A 339 -13.34 5.10 -2.25
C SER A 339 -11.88 4.69 -2.20
N MET A 340 -11.05 5.45 -1.48
CA MET A 340 -9.64 5.13 -1.27
C MET A 340 -9.11 5.72 0.04
N LEU A 341 -8.32 4.92 0.79
CA LEU A 341 -7.55 5.37 1.95
C LEU A 341 -6.28 6.08 1.47
N THR A 342 -6.36 7.37 1.23
CA THR A 342 -5.29 8.15 0.58
C THR A 342 -4.16 8.56 1.51
N GLU A 343 -4.37 8.41 2.83
CA GLU A 343 -3.35 8.71 3.82
C GLU A 343 -3.54 7.95 5.14
N PHE A 344 -2.44 7.44 5.69
CA PHE A 344 -2.37 6.87 7.04
C PHE A 344 -0.92 6.78 7.51
N SER A 345 -0.71 6.60 8.82
CA SER A 345 0.63 6.51 9.40
C SER A 345 1.45 5.37 8.83
N LEU A 346 2.59 5.71 8.20
CA LEU A 346 3.57 4.74 7.72
C LEU A 346 5.01 5.21 7.98
N TRP A 347 5.39 5.31 9.25
CA TRP A 347 6.75 5.67 9.68
C TRP A 347 7.22 4.90 10.91
N ILE A 348 8.53 4.85 11.16
CA ILE A 348 9.11 4.15 12.31
C ILE A 348 9.07 5.03 13.57
N GLN A 349 7.92 5.09 14.22
CA GLN A 349 7.79 5.69 15.55
C GLN A 349 6.71 4.98 16.35
N GLY A 350 6.97 4.71 17.64
CA GLY A 350 5.98 4.10 18.53
C GLY A 350 5.38 2.81 17.99
N ASP A 351 4.05 2.71 18.03
CA ASP A 351 3.24 1.59 17.53
C ASP A 351 2.78 1.77 16.06
N ASN A 352 3.34 2.75 15.32
CA ASN A 352 2.86 3.07 13.97
C ASN A 352 3.02 1.96 12.96
N ILE A 353 4.03 1.09 13.10
CA ILE A 353 4.18 -0.08 12.22
C ILE A 353 3.03 -1.07 12.40
N ASP A 354 2.62 -1.34 13.65
CA ASP A 354 1.50 -2.25 13.92
C ASP A 354 0.19 -1.64 13.40
N ARG A 355 -0.02 -0.33 13.62
CA ARG A 355 -1.17 0.40 13.05
C ARG A 355 -1.19 0.40 11.53
N ALA A 356 -0.03 0.49 10.89
CA ALA A 356 0.09 0.42 9.44
C ALA A 356 -0.29 -0.97 8.92
N TYR A 357 0.16 -2.04 9.59
CA TYR A 357 -0.28 -3.41 9.27
C TYR A 357 -1.78 -3.58 9.45
N ASP A 358 -2.36 -3.05 10.54
CA ASP A 358 -3.81 -3.06 10.76
C ASP A 358 -4.55 -2.32 9.64
N ALA A 359 -4.02 -1.20 9.17
CA ALA A 359 -4.61 -0.42 8.08
C ALA A 359 -4.61 -1.16 6.75
N VAL A 360 -3.47 -1.70 6.30
CA VAL A 360 -3.40 -2.41 5.02
C VAL A 360 -4.16 -3.74 5.04
N ARG A 361 -4.24 -4.42 6.20
CA ARG A 361 -5.05 -5.63 6.36
C ARG A 361 -6.54 -5.32 6.35
N ALA A 362 -6.97 -4.23 6.98
CA ALA A 362 -8.34 -3.76 6.87
C ALA A 362 -8.66 -3.37 5.42
N ALA A 363 -7.76 -2.67 4.73
CA ALA A 363 -7.93 -2.31 3.32
C ALA A 363 -8.15 -3.55 2.43
N ASP A 364 -7.31 -4.59 2.58
CA ASP A 364 -7.49 -5.87 1.86
C ASP A 364 -8.85 -6.51 2.15
N ALA A 365 -9.29 -6.53 3.41
CA ALA A 365 -10.56 -7.13 3.83
C ALA A 365 -11.80 -6.43 3.22
N HIS A 366 -11.67 -5.15 2.84
CA HIS A 366 -12.75 -4.34 2.28
C HIS A 366 -12.55 -3.96 0.80
N LEU A 367 -11.54 -4.55 0.14
CA LEU A 367 -11.14 -4.26 -1.25
C LEU A 367 -10.83 -2.76 -1.48
N GLU A 368 -10.28 -2.11 -0.46
CA GLU A 368 -9.96 -0.69 -0.48
C GLU A 368 -8.52 -0.47 -0.95
N SER A 369 -8.34 0.47 -1.88
CA SER A 369 -7.01 0.93 -2.28
C SER A 369 -6.42 1.85 -1.22
N TRP A 370 -5.09 1.99 -1.17
CA TRP A 370 -4.45 2.83 -0.17
C TRP A 370 -3.16 3.51 -0.62
N GLN A 371 -2.85 4.65 -0.02
CA GLN A 371 -1.57 5.34 -0.11
C GLN A 371 -1.06 5.70 1.29
N GLY A 372 0.13 5.21 1.65
CA GLY A 372 0.73 5.49 2.97
C GLY A 372 1.42 6.86 3.01
N TRP A 373 1.46 7.49 4.18
CA TRP A 373 2.25 8.71 4.40
C TRP A 373 3.61 8.36 5.02
N ALA A 374 4.74 8.49 4.32
CA ALA A 374 4.95 8.91 2.92
C ALA A 374 6.27 8.30 2.41
N TYR A 375 6.66 8.56 1.17
CA TYR A 375 7.80 7.89 0.52
C TYR A 375 9.11 8.13 1.26
N GLU A 376 9.30 9.33 1.79
CA GLU A 376 10.44 9.71 2.62
C GLU A 376 10.57 8.84 3.88
N ASN A 377 9.45 8.39 4.45
CA ASN A 377 9.45 7.55 5.65
C ASN A 377 9.92 6.12 5.38
N LEU A 378 10.01 5.70 4.10
CA LEU A 378 10.66 4.44 3.72
C LEU A 378 12.16 4.48 4.03
N TRP A 379 12.76 5.66 4.12
CA TRP A 379 14.20 5.84 4.24
C TRP A 379 14.58 6.18 5.68
N GLY A 380 15.70 5.60 6.14
CA GLY A 380 16.43 6.12 7.28
C GLY A 380 17.32 7.29 6.83
N TYR A 381 18.63 7.15 6.98
CA TYR A 381 19.59 8.11 6.40
C TYR A 381 19.96 7.75 4.96
N THR A 382 20.42 6.51 4.75
CA THR A 382 20.89 6.03 3.44
C THR A 382 20.28 4.71 3.02
N GLU A 383 19.60 4.02 3.94
CA GLU A 383 19.06 2.69 3.75
C GLU A 383 17.56 2.64 3.98
N ILE A 384 16.92 1.69 3.31
CA ILE A 384 15.49 1.44 3.43
C ILE A 384 15.18 0.80 4.77
N HIS A 385 14.14 1.30 5.42
CA HIS A 385 13.49 0.69 6.56
C HIS A 385 12.77 -0.61 6.17
N LYS A 386 13.44 -1.75 6.38
CA LYS A 386 12.92 -3.08 5.98
C LYS A 386 11.51 -3.38 6.52
N LYS A 387 11.16 -2.92 7.72
CA LYS A 387 9.82 -3.11 8.29
C LYS A 387 8.73 -2.38 7.50
N ILE A 388 9.01 -1.17 7.01
CA ILE A 388 8.09 -0.41 6.14
C ILE A 388 8.09 -1.00 4.74
N ALA A 389 9.26 -1.39 4.22
CA ALA A 389 9.38 -2.05 2.93
C ALA A 389 8.50 -3.31 2.84
N LEU A 390 8.40 -4.10 3.91
CA LEU A 390 7.54 -5.29 3.95
C LEU A 390 6.05 -4.97 3.81
N ILE A 391 5.59 -3.82 4.31
CA ILE A 391 4.19 -3.38 4.17
C ILE A 391 3.88 -3.08 2.70
N TYR A 392 4.77 -2.36 2.01
CA TYR A 392 4.64 -2.13 0.57
C TYR A 392 4.75 -3.43 -0.24
N ALA A 393 5.75 -4.25 0.08
CA ALA A 393 6.08 -5.48 -0.63
C ALA A 393 4.99 -6.59 -0.54
N ARG A 394 3.92 -6.37 0.25
CA ARG A 394 2.77 -7.28 0.31
C ARG A 394 2.28 -7.61 -1.10
N THR A 395 1.91 -8.88 -1.31
CA THR A 395 1.33 -9.31 -2.58
C THR A 395 -0.11 -8.90 -2.64
N TYR A 396 -0.53 -8.31 -3.76
CA TYR A 396 -1.91 -7.90 -3.97
C TYR A 396 -2.30 -7.96 -5.44
N THR A 397 -3.61 -7.94 -5.68
CA THR A 397 -4.18 -7.91 -7.02
C THR A 397 -4.27 -6.48 -7.50
N GLU A 398 -3.51 -6.14 -8.53
CA GLU A 398 -3.62 -4.84 -9.21
C GLU A 398 -4.85 -4.79 -10.13
N ALA A 399 -5.19 -5.92 -10.78
CA ALA A 399 -6.31 -5.97 -11.71
C ALA A 399 -7.02 -7.32 -11.72
N THR A 400 -8.35 -7.33 -11.86
CA THR A 400 -9.12 -8.54 -12.18
C THR A 400 -9.90 -8.36 -13.48
N ALA A 401 -9.95 -9.40 -14.30
CA ALA A 401 -10.77 -9.46 -15.52
C ALA A 401 -12.24 -9.73 -15.18
N GLY A 402 -12.81 -8.96 -14.26
CA GLY A 402 -14.12 -9.18 -13.67
C GLY A 402 -14.27 -8.37 -12.38
N ALA A 403 -15.32 -8.61 -11.61
CA ALA A 403 -15.55 -7.91 -10.35
C ALA A 403 -14.87 -8.64 -9.20
N ALA A 404 -13.89 -8.02 -8.54
CA ALA A 404 -13.20 -8.62 -7.41
C ALA A 404 -14.18 -8.84 -6.23
N GLN A 405 -13.97 -9.90 -5.44
CA GLN A 405 -14.83 -10.26 -4.32
C GLN A 405 -14.07 -10.34 -3.00
N THR A 406 -12.83 -10.86 -2.99
CA THR A 406 -12.02 -11.00 -1.76
C THR A 406 -10.54 -10.89 -2.06
N PHE A 407 -9.78 -10.25 -1.17
CA PHE A 407 -8.33 -10.34 -1.08
C PHE A 407 -7.89 -10.88 0.27
N TYR A 408 -6.80 -11.64 0.29
CA TYR A 408 -6.17 -12.03 1.54
C TYR A 408 -4.68 -12.30 1.32
N PHE A 409 -3.83 -11.54 2.00
CA PHE A 409 -2.40 -11.80 2.09
C PHE A 409 -2.03 -12.24 3.51
N GLN A 410 -1.37 -13.39 3.63
CA GLN A 410 -0.87 -13.90 4.89
C GLN A 410 0.61 -13.52 5.06
N ASP A 411 0.87 -12.49 5.86
CA ASP A 411 2.19 -11.85 6.04
C ASP A 411 3.35 -12.82 6.31
N THR A 412 3.11 -13.86 7.09
CA THR A 412 4.18 -14.74 7.59
C THR A 412 4.49 -15.92 6.69
N THR A 413 3.54 -16.34 5.83
CA THR A 413 3.74 -17.43 4.86
C THR A 413 3.92 -16.92 3.44
N ALA A 414 3.68 -15.62 3.20
CA ALA A 414 3.60 -15.00 1.88
C ALA A 414 2.53 -15.59 0.95
N LYS A 415 1.52 -16.30 1.48
CA LYS A 415 0.44 -16.82 0.64
C LYS A 415 -0.57 -15.71 0.37
N TYR A 416 -1.01 -15.63 -0.88
CA TYR A 416 -1.99 -14.67 -1.35
C TYR A 416 -3.16 -15.37 -2.01
N TRP A 417 -4.37 -14.86 -1.79
CA TRP A 417 -5.60 -15.30 -2.44
C TRP A 417 -6.39 -14.11 -2.95
N VAL A 418 -6.95 -14.28 -4.14
CA VAL A 418 -7.93 -13.38 -4.73
C VAL A 418 -9.08 -14.19 -5.31
N SER A 419 -10.31 -13.72 -5.12
CA SER A 419 -11.48 -14.22 -5.85
C SER A 419 -12.21 -13.10 -6.57
N TRP A 420 -12.82 -13.42 -7.71
CA TRP A 420 -13.58 -12.48 -8.52
C TRP A 420 -14.71 -13.18 -9.29
N LYS A 421 -15.75 -12.42 -9.64
CA LYS A 421 -16.76 -12.82 -10.62
C LYS A 421 -16.18 -12.65 -12.01
N ALA A 422 -15.97 -13.75 -12.71
CA ALA A 422 -15.32 -13.76 -14.01
C ALA A 422 -16.15 -13.01 -15.05
N ASN A 423 -15.51 -12.13 -15.82
CA ASN A 423 -16.06 -11.61 -17.06
C ASN A 423 -15.17 -12.05 -18.23
N THR A 424 -15.56 -13.13 -18.90
CA THR A 424 -14.72 -13.74 -19.94
C THR A 424 -14.70 -12.96 -21.25
N SER A 425 -15.47 -11.86 -21.36
CA SER A 425 -15.34 -10.94 -22.49
C SER A 425 -14.14 -10.00 -22.36
N ILE A 426 -13.56 -9.88 -21.16
CA ILE A 426 -12.34 -9.10 -20.94
C ILE A 426 -11.16 -9.99 -21.31
N THR A 427 -10.47 -9.63 -22.40
CA THR A 427 -9.30 -10.38 -22.90
C THR A 427 -8.00 -9.96 -22.24
N ALA A 428 -7.98 -8.79 -21.61
CA ALA A 428 -6.83 -8.30 -20.85
C ALA A 428 -6.61 -9.19 -19.60
N PRO A 429 -5.36 -9.55 -19.27
CA PRO A 429 -5.12 -10.39 -18.11
C PRO A 429 -5.44 -9.65 -16.80
N GLY A 430 -5.86 -10.43 -15.81
CA GLY A 430 -5.76 -9.99 -14.41
C GLY A 430 -4.30 -9.88 -14.00
N LEU A 431 -3.99 -9.04 -13.01
CA LEU A 431 -2.62 -8.74 -12.59
C LEU A 431 -2.50 -8.91 -11.07
N ILE A 432 -1.53 -9.69 -10.63
CA ILE A 432 -1.09 -9.76 -9.21
C ILE A 432 0.35 -9.26 -9.13
N ARG A 433 0.62 -8.29 -8.25
CA ARG A 433 1.97 -7.82 -7.95
C ARG A 433 2.57 -8.64 -6.82
N ILE A 434 3.81 -9.09 -7.03
CA ILE A 434 4.61 -9.84 -6.07
C ILE A 434 5.95 -9.15 -5.87
N ALA A 435 6.54 -9.25 -4.68
CA ALA A 435 7.88 -8.73 -4.40
C ALA A 435 8.86 -9.90 -4.18
N PRO A 436 9.52 -10.44 -5.23
CA PRO A 436 10.34 -11.64 -5.10
C PRO A 436 11.46 -11.51 -4.08
N GLN A 437 12.11 -10.34 -4.00
CA GLN A 437 13.23 -10.11 -3.08
C GLN A 437 12.83 -10.18 -1.61
N TYR A 438 11.56 -9.90 -1.30
CA TYR A 438 11.05 -9.88 0.06
C TYR A 438 10.36 -11.19 0.42
N TYR A 439 9.43 -11.65 -0.42
CA TYR A 439 8.52 -12.74 -0.06
C TYR A 439 8.70 -14.03 -0.88
N TYR A 440 9.32 -13.97 -2.06
CA TYR A 440 9.44 -15.12 -2.97
C TYR A 440 10.84 -15.29 -3.56
N PRO A 441 11.89 -15.39 -2.72
CA PRO A 441 13.28 -15.51 -3.19
C PRO A 441 13.52 -16.78 -4.00
N ASP A 442 12.68 -17.81 -3.79
CA ASP A 442 12.72 -19.10 -4.47
C ASP A 442 11.72 -19.20 -5.64
N GLY A 443 10.99 -18.13 -5.95
CA GLY A 443 9.90 -18.11 -6.92
C GLY A 443 8.53 -18.43 -6.31
N ILE A 444 7.53 -18.55 -7.19
CA ILE A 444 6.12 -18.71 -6.84
C ILE A 444 5.46 -19.90 -7.53
N ARG A 445 4.25 -20.22 -7.06
CA ARG A 445 3.30 -21.10 -7.74
C ARG A 445 1.91 -20.50 -7.67
N VAL A 446 1.12 -20.79 -8.70
CA VAL A 446 -0.23 -20.27 -8.86
C VAL A 446 -1.22 -21.41 -8.99
N PHE A 447 -2.30 -21.35 -8.21
CA PHE A 447 -3.39 -22.32 -8.25
C PHE A 447 -4.70 -21.61 -8.57
N PHE A 448 -5.59 -22.29 -9.29
CA PHE A 448 -6.92 -21.80 -9.64
C PHE A 448 -8.02 -22.70 -9.09
N VAL A 449 -9.11 -22.09 -8.65
CA VAL A 449 -10.35 -22.76 -8.25
C VAL A 449 -11.53 -22.08 -8.98
N PRO A 450 -12.36 -22.82 -9.74
CA PRO A 450 -12.23 -24.24 -10.08
C PRO A 450 -10.94 -24.58 -10.82
N ALA A 451 -10.46 -25.81 -10.68
CA ALA A 451 -9.25 -26.26 -11.37
C ALA A 451 -9.45 -26.15 -12.90
N GLY A 452 -8.43 -25.63 -13.59
CA GLY A 452 -8.47 -25.45 -15.04
C GLY A 452 -9.25 -24.22 -15.52
N SER A 453 -9.82 -23.38 -14.63
CA SER A 453 -10.52 -22.14 -15.00
C SER A 453 -9.60 -20.99 -15.41
N GLY A 454 -8.31 -21.10 -15.15
CA GLY A 454 -7.32 -20.08 -15.49
C GLY A 454 -5.91 -20.66 -15.65
N THR A 455 -5.07 -19.89 -16.31
CA THR A 455 -3.62 -20.10 -16.44
C THR A 455 -2.90 -18.81 -16.05
N HIS A 456 -1.58 -18.88 -15.88
CA HIS A 456 -0.79 -17.68 -15.59
C HIS A 456 0.48 -17.60 -16.45
N THR A 457 0.94 -16.38 -16.66
CA THR A 457 2.27 -16.04 -17.19
C THR A 457 2.92 -15.02 -16.25
N MET A 458 4.23 -14.80 -16.41
CA MET A 458 4.94 -13.73 -15.71
C MET A 458 5.22 -12.59 -16.68
N ASP A 459 5.00 -11.35 -16.23
CA ASP A 459 5.51 -10.13 -16.85
C ASP A 459 6.60 -9.56 -15.93
N GLY A 460 7.82 -9.50 -16.46
CA GLY A 460 9.03 -9.27 -15.66
C GLY A 460 9.18 -10.28 -14.52
N SER A 461 9.76 -9.83 -13.41
CA SER A 461 9.95 -10.65 -12.19
C SER A 461 8.85 -10.45 -11.14
N ASN A 462 8.05 -9.40 -11.24
CA ASN A 462 7.18 -8.93 -10.16
C ASN A 462 5.68 -8.93 -10.48
N THR A 463 5.27 -9.36 -11.68
CA THR A 463 3.86 -9.31 -12.10
C THR A 463 3.39 -10.65 -12.62
N VAL A 464 2.38 -11.24 -11.96
CA VAL A 464 1.70 -12.45 -12.39
C VAL A 464 0.49 -12.05 -13.22
N GLN A 465 0.46 -12.45 -14.50
CA GLN A 465 -0.68 -12.25 -15.38
C GLN A 465 -1.61 -13.47 -15.32
N LEU A 466 -2.88 -13.24 -15.04
CA LEU A 466 -3.93 -14.27 -14.96
C LEU A 466 -4.77 -14.26 -16.24
N HIS A 467 -4.86 -15.40 -16.91
CA HIS A 467 -5.59 -15.58 -18.16
C HIS A 467 -6.71 -16.60 -17.99
N TYR A 468 -7.85 -16.34 -18.61
CA TYR A 468 -8.92 -17.34 -18.68
C TYR A 468 -8.55 -18.47 -19.64
N THR A 469 -8.96 -19.68 -19.29
CA THR A 469 -8.99 -20.81 -20.21
C THR A 469 -10.37 -20.93 -20.85
N PRO A 470 -10.53 -21.77 -21.89
CA PRO A 470 -11.86 -22.10 -22.44
C PRO A 470 -12.83 -22.74 -21.43
N GLN A 471 -12.34 -23.27 -20.30
CA GLN A 471 -13.15 -23.85 -19.23
C GLN A 471 -13.70 -22.78 -18.26
N ALA A 472 -13.20 -21.55 -18.31
CA ALA A 472 -13.73 -20.43 -17.53
C ALA A 472 -15.19 -20.16 -17.93
N GLN A 473 -16.06 -20.04 -16.93
CA GLN A 473 -17.46 -19.70 -17.13
C GLN A 473 -17.70 -18.23 -16.78
N ASN A 474 -18.32 -17.50 -17.71
CA ASN A 474 -18.72 -16.12 -17.46
C ASN A 474 -19.69 -16.02 -16.26
N GLY A 475 -19.45 -15.07 -15.35
CA GLY A 475 -20.21 -14.88 -14.12
C GLY A 475 -19.90 -15.87 -12.99
N ALA A 476 -19.09 -16.91 -13.23
CA ALA A 476 -18.65 -17.81 -12.17
C ALA A 476 -17.64 -17.11 -11.25
N THR A 477 -17.61 -17.53 -9.97
CA THR A 477 -16.54 -17.10 -9.07
C THR A 477 -15.30 -17.94 -9.36
N ILE A 478 -14.20 -17.26 -9.71
CA ILE A 478 -12.88 -17.86 -9.84
C ILE A 478 -12.02 -17.33 -8.70
N GLN A 479 -11.17 -18.20 -8.16
CA GLN A 479 -10.15 -17.84 -7.19
C GLN A 479 -8.77 -18.21 -7.75
N ALA A 480 -7.81 -17.31 -7.60
CA ALA A 480 -6.40 -17.60 -7.79
C ALA A 480 -5.67 -17.51 -6.45
N SER A 481 -4.65 -18.35 -6.25
CA SER A 481 -3.74 -18.21 -5.10
C SER A 481 -2.30 -18.22 -5.56
N VAL A 482 -1.51 -17.24 -5.10
CA VAL A 482 -0.06 -17.19 -5.28
C VAL A 482 0.59 -17.66 -3.99
N GLN A 483 1.49 -18.63 -4.09
CA GLN A 483 2.16 -19.24 -2.94
C GLN A 483 3.67 -19.35 -3.18
N PRO A 484 4.50 -19.40 -2.13
CA PRO A 484 5.93 -19.67 -2.28
C PRO A 484 6.20 -20.95 -3.08
N PHE A 485 7.30 -20.99 -3.84
CA PHE A 485 7.67 -22.15 -4.64
C PHE A 485 7.89 -23.43 -3.81
N PHE A 486 8.55 -23.29 -2.66
CA PHE A 486 8.69 -24.39 -1.71
C PHE A 486 7.46 -24.47 -0.79
N PRO A 487 7.10 -25.67 -0.29
CA PRO A 487 6.10 -25.81 0.77
C PRO A 487 6.48 -24.96 1.98
N THR A 488 5.60 -24.02 2.33
CA THR A 488 5.78 -23.11 3.47
C THR A 488 4.47 -23.02 4.25
N ASP A 489 4.47 -23.44 5.50
CA ASP A 489 3.33 -23.30 6.43
C ASP A 489 3.75 -23.68 7.86
N ILE A 490 2.79 -23.62 8.80
CA ILE A 490 2.92 -24.24 10.11
C ILE A 490 2.98 -25.78 10.02
N ILE A 491 3.63 -26.41 10.99
CA ILE A 491 3.66 -27.87 11.16
C ILE A 491 2.86 -28.21 12.41
N LYS A 492 1.67 -28.81 12.25
CA LYS A 492 0.71 -29.04 13.35
C LYS A 492 0.63 -30.51 13.71
N ASN A 493 0.68 -30.86 14.99
CA ASN A 493 0.35 -32.20 15.45
C ASN A 493 -1.18 -32.32 15.69
N PRO A 494 -1.90 -33.20 14.97
CA PRO A 494 -3.35 -33.30 15.10
C PRO A 494 -3.83 -33.73 16.49
N ALA A 495 -3.07 -34.58 17.18
CA ALA A 495 -3.46 -35.14 18.48
C ALA A 495 -3.46 -34.09 19.60
N SER A 496 -2.50 -33.16 19.58
CA SER A 496 -2.40 -32.06 20.52
C SER A 496 -3.12 -30.78 20.07
N GLY A 497 -3.33 -30.62 18.76
CA GLY A 497 -3.79 -29.37 18.17
C GLY A 497 -2.74 -28.26 18.14
N LYS A 498 -1.49 -28.56 18.47
CA LYS A 498 -0.38 -27.61 18.65
C LYS A 498 0.66 -27.72 17.55
N CYS A 499 1.53 -26.72 17.45
CA CYS A 499 2.47 -26.54 16.36
C CYS A 499 3.92 -26.68 16.80
N LEU A 500 4.78 -27.02 15.84
CA LEU A 500 6.22 -26.98 15.97
C LEU A 500 6.68 -25.51 16.07
N ASP A 501 7.35 -25.16 17.16
CA ASP A 501 7.68 -23.77 17.50
C ASP A 501 9.17 -23.61 17.83
N ASN A 502 9.82 -22.62 17.21
CA ASN A 502 11.12 -22.16 17.64
C ASN A 502 10.96 -21.31 18.91
N SER A 503 11.35 -21.89 20.05
CA SER A 503 11.03 -21.37 21.38
C SER A 503 11.47 -19.92 21.56
N ASN A 504 10.55 -19.06 21.99
CA ASN A 504 10.76 -17.62 22.21
C ASN A 504 11.28 -16.84 20.98
N ALA A 505 11.19 -17.42 19.77
CA ALA A 505 11.73 -16.85 18.53
C ALA A 505 13.24 -16.53 18.56
N TYR A 506 14.02 -17.12 19.47
CA TYR A 506 15.45 -16.89 19.53
C TYR A 506 16.21 -17.59 18.39
N LEU A 507 17.31 -16.98 17.96
CA LEU A 507 18.15 -17.46 16.85
C LEU A 507 19.52 -17.99 17.27
N ASN A 508 19.76 -18.06 18.58
CA ASN A 508 21.02 -18.60 19.10
C ASN A 508 21.15 -20.08 18.70
N PRO A 509 22.35 -20.54 18.31
CA PRO A 509 22.57 -21.95 18.00
C PRO A 509 22.07 -22.87 19.12
N ASN A 510 21.43 -23.96 18.71
CA ASN A 510 20.78 -24.95 19.58
C ASN A 510 19.56 -24.44 20.36
N ASN A 511 18.89 -23.39 19.88
CA ASN A 511 17.61 -22.98 20.47
C ASN A 511 16.60 -24.14 20.35
N PRO A 512 15.91 -24.55 21.44
CA PRO A 512 15.05 -25.72 21.41
C PRO A 512 13.79 -25.47 20.58
N VAL A 513 13.38 -26.52 19.87
CA VAL A 513 12.08 -26.58 19.22
C VAL A 513 11.08 -27.27 20.15
N VAL A 514 9.92 -26.65 20.33
CA VAL A 514 8.93 -27.05 21.33
C VAL A 514 7.54 -27.20 20.72
N LEU A 515 6.65 -27.84 21.47
CA LEU A 515 5.22 -27.89 21.19
C LEU A 515 4.54 -26.65 21.78
N TRP A 516 3.86 -25.86 20.95
CA TRP A 516 3.21 -24.62 21.38
C TRP A 516 1.86 -24.39 20.69
N PRO A 517 0.91 -23.64 21.29
CA PRO A 517 -0.32 -23.26 20.60
C PRO A 517 -0.04 -22.67 19.22
N CYS A 518 -0.76 -23.16 18.21
CA CYS A 518 -0.58 -22.71 16.84
C CYS A 518 -0.94 -21.22 16.71
N SER A 519 -0.06 -20.48 16.07
CA SER A 519 -0.22 -19.09 15.68
C SER A 519 0.30 -18.89 14.26
N SER A 520 0.12 -17.70 13.71
CA SER A 520 0.75 -17.32 12.44
C SER A 520 2.11 -16.63 12.66
N ALA A 521 2.71 -16.70 13.85
CA ALA A 521 3.98 -16.04 14.14
C ALA A 521 5.15 -16.67 13.35
N ALA A 522 6.13 -15.86 12.95
CA ALA A 522 7.23 -16.28 12.09
C ALA A 522 8.04 -17.46 12.66
N ASN A 523 8.15 -17.58 13.98
CA ASN A 523 8.85 -18.66 14.66
C ASN A 523 8.13 -20.03 14.61
N GLN A 524 6.94 -20.11 14.00
CA GLN A 524 6.20 -21.34 13.73
C GLN A 524 6.03 -21.64 12.23
N VAL A 525 6.57 -20.81 11.34
CA VAL A 525 6.43 -20.99 9.89
C VAL A 525 7.67 -21.65 9.31
N TRP A 526 7.48 -22.81 8.70
CA TRP A 526 8.55 -23.67 8.24
C TRP A 526 8.51 -23.86 6.72
N LYS A 527 9.68 -23.76 6.08
CA LYS A 527 9.91 -23.96 4.64
C LYS A 527 10.63 -25.28 4.38
N PHE A 528 10.13 -26.08 3.45
CA PHE A 528 10.72 -27.36 3.04
C PHE A 528 11.51 -27.19 1.74
N LYS A 529 12.84 -27.16 1.82
CA LYS A 529 13.73 -26.88 0.69
C LYS A 529 14.90 -27.86 0.67
N ASN A 530 15.02 -28.63 -0.42
CA ASN A 530 16.16 -29.54 -0.65
C ASN A 530 16.48 -30.48 0.53
N GLY A 531 15.45 -31.05 1.15
CA GLY A 531 15.59 -31.93 2.33
C GLY A 531 15.79 -31.19 3.66
N ASN A 532 16.02 -29.87 3.66
CA ASN A 532 15.99 -29.08 4.88
C ASN A 532 14.56 -28.66 5.24
N ILE A 533 14.31 -28.54 6.54
CA ILE A 533 13.17 -27.82 7.10
C ILE A 533 13.72 -26.58 7.78
N MET A 534 13.35 -25.41 7.28
CA MET A 534 13.97 -24.13 7.63
C MET A 534 12.93 -23.21 8.25
N LEU A 535 13.33 -22.28 9.13
CA LEU A 535 12.46 -21.11 9.36
C LEU A 535 12.26 -20.41 8.02
N ALA A 536 11.01 -20.11 7.66
CA ALA A 536 10.70 -19.48 6.38
C ALA A 536 11.42 -18.14 6.25
N PHE A 537 11.37 -17.35 7.32
CA PHE A 537 12.08 -16.09 7.51
C PHE A 537 12.54 -15.96 8.96
N ASP A 538 13.69 -15.32 9.18
CA ASP A 538 14.11 -14.86 10.50
C ASP A 538 13.34 -13.57 10.93
N PRO A 539 13.50 -13.04 12.16
CA PRO A 539 12.84 -11.80 12.61
C PRO A 539 13.20 -10.56 11.79
N ASP A 540 14.37 -10.57 11.14
CA ASP A 540 14.79 -9.52 10.20
C ASP A 540 14.28 -9.81 8.77
N HIS A 541 13.42 -10.81 8.59
CA HIS A 541 12.86 -11.24 7.32
C HIS A 541 13.90 -11.70 6.28
N ASN A 542 14.96 -12.38 6.71
CA ASN A 542 15.91 -13.04 5.81
C ASN A 542 15.56 -14.52 5.67
N PRO A 543 15.52 -15.05 4.44
CA PRO A 543 15.26 -16.47 4.19
C PRO A 543 16.52 -17.33 4.38
N ASP A 544 16.32 -18.64 4.46
CA ASP A 544 17.37 -19.67 4.31
C ASP A 544 18.51 -19.68 5.35
N LYS A 545 18.36 -18.98 6.48
CA LYS A 545 19.41 -18.87 7.50
C LYS A 545 19.43 -20.02 8.51
N TYR A 546 18.26 -20.49 8.93
CA TYR A 546 18.12 -21.38 10.08
C TYR A 546 17.34 -22.64 9.76
N CYS A 547 17.90 -23.79 10.15
CA CYS A 547 17.42 -25.14 9.85
C CYS A 547 17.09 -25.90 11.13
N LEU A 548 16.07 -26.76 11.06
CA LEU A 548 15.87 -27.83 12.04
C LEU A 548 17.05 -28.79 12.01
N ASP A 549 17.59 -29.08 13.18
CA ASP A 549 18.79 -29.90 13.39
C ASP A 549 18.61 -30.84 14.59
N LEU A 550 19.45 -31.86 14.66
CA LEU A 550 19.57 -32.72 15.83
C LEU A 550 20.76 -32.29 16.68
N GLN A 551 20.53 -32.13 17.98
CA GLN A 551 21.57 -31.86 18.96
C GLN A 551 21.91 -33.13 19.76
N GLY A 552 23.21 -33.34 19.97
CA GLY A 552 23.76 -34.43 20.80
C GLY A 552 24.36 -35.57 19.98
N ASP A 553 24.69 -36.66 20.67
CA ASP A 553 25.20 -37.88 20.05
C ASP A 553 24.09 -38.54 19.21
N LEU A 554 24.30 -38.65 17.89
CA LEU A 554 23.34 -39.21 16.94
C LEU A 554 23.05 -40.70 17.16
N SER A 555 23.91 -41.41 17.90
CA SER A 555 23.72 -42.81 18.28
C SER A 555 22.88 -43.01 19.56
N ALA A 556 22.69 -41.94 20.35
CA ALA A 556 21.87 -42.00 21.57
C ALA A 556 20.41 -42.38 21.27
N THR A 557 19.66 -42.86 22.26
CA THR A 557 18.25 -43.28 22.10
C THR A 557 17.35 -42.16 21.58
N SER A 558 17.62 -40.91 21.96
CA SER A 558 16.89 -39.72 21.51
C SER A 558 17.83 -38.54 21.34
N GLN A 559 17.46 -37.61 20.46
CA GLN A 559 18.15 -36.34 20.25
C GLN A 559 17.16 -35.19 20.39
N THR A 560 17.60 -34.04 20.90
CA THR A 560 16.76 -32.84 20.92
C THR A 560 16.70 -32.24 19.52
N VAL A 561 15.50 -31.89 19.06
CA VAL A 561 15.33 -31.11 17.83
C VAL A 561 15.51 -29.63 18.19
N VAL A 562 16.43 -28.99 17.48
CA VAL A 562 16.83 -27.60 17.74
C VAL A 562 16.87 -26.80 16.45
N LEU A 563 16.95 -25.48 16.59
CA LEU A 563 17.26 -24.56 15.51
C LEU A 563 18.76 -24.27 15.47
N ASN A 564 19.37 -24.34 14.28
CA ASN A 564 20.76 -23.99 14.05
C ASN A 564 20.95 -23.29 12.70
N PRO A 565 22.05 -22.53 12.51
CA PRO A 565 22.44 -22.08 11.18
C PRO A 565 22.51 -23.25 10.20
N CYS A 566 21.96 -23.06 9.01
CA CYS A 566 21.95 -24.08 7.97
C CYS A 566 23.38 -24.41 7.50
N GLN A 567 23.68 -25.69 7.34
CA GLN A 567 24.95 -26.21 6.84
C GLN A 567 24.71 -27.14 5.66
N THR A 568 25.29 -26.80 4.51
CA THR A 568 25.14 -27.58 3.28
C THR A 568 25.55 -29.04 3.49
N GLY A 569 24.65 -29.96 3.18
CA GLY A 569 24.90 -31.41 3.23
C GLY A 569 24.98 -32.02 4.63
N LYS A 570 24.73 -31.25 5.71
CA LYS A 570 24.76 -31.81 7.07
C LYS A 570 23.58 -32.76 7.28
N ALA A 571 23.86 -34.06 7.39
CA ALA A 571 22.84 -35.11 7.48
C ALA A 571 21.84 -34.92 8.63
N SER A 572 22.27 -34.35 9.77
CA SER A 572 21.39 -34.07 10.92
C SER A 572 20.37 -32.96 10.66
N GLN A 573 20.56 -32.16 9.60
CA GLN A 573 19.62 -31.13 9.14
C GLN A 573 18.79 -31.57 7.93
N GLN A 574 18.92 -32.84 7.51
CA GLN A 574 18.22 -33.40 6.36
C GLN A 574 17.07 -34.28 6.83
N TRP A 575 15.92 -34.09 6.20
CA TRP A 575 14.64 -34.65 6.59
C TRP A 575 13.89 -35.16 5.36
N SER A 576 13.23 -36.29 5.53
CA SER A 576 12.24 -36.82 4.58
C SER A 576 10.88 -36.89 5.27
N VAL A 577 9.80 -36.89 4.48
CA VAL A 577 8.45 -36.99 5.03
C VAL A 577 7.70 -38.14 4.42
N THR A 578 6.85 -38.79 5.22
CA THR A 578 6.00 -39.89 4.76
C THR A 578 4.59 -39.38 4.41
N ASN A 579 3.82 -40.17 3.68
CA ASN A 579 2.41 -39.87 3.40
C ASN A 579 1.53 -39.84 4.66
N THR A 580 1.95 -40.51 5.73
CA THR A 580 1.28 -40.47 7.05
C THR A 580 1.64 -39.23 7.87
N GLY A 581 2.57 -38.39 7.40
CA GLY A 581 2.96 -37.15 8.07
C GLY A 581 4.08 -37.32 9.10
N ASN A 582 4.84 -38.42 9.08
CA ASN A 582 6.07 -38.51 9.87
C ASN A 582 7.17 -37.69 9.20
N ILE A 583 8.00 -37.03 10.01
CA ILE A 583 9.20 -36.31 9.56
C ILE A 583 10.42 -37.08 10.06
N VAL A 584 11.18 -37.67 9.14
CA VAL A 584 12.27 -38.63 9.42
C VAL A 584 13.62 -38.00 9.12
N ASN A 585 14.52 -38.00 10.10
CA ASN A 585 15.87 -37.48 9.95
C ASN A 585 16.77 -38.44 9.16
N ALA A 586 17.57 -37.90 8.24
CA ALA A 586 18.46 -38.70 7.39
C ALA A 586 19.70 -39.25 8.11
N ALA A 587 20.14 -38.65 9.21
CA ALA A 587 21.35 -39.08 9.90
C ALA A 587 21.15 -40.34 10.75
N ASN A 588 19.94 -40.55 11.28
CA ASN A 588 19.67 -41.64 12.23
C ASN A 588 18.33 -42.37 12.02
N ASN A 589 17.56 -42.04 10.97
CA ASN A 589 16.26 -42.64 10.63
C ASN A 589 15.20 -42.54 11.73
N LYS A 590 15.24 -41.47 12.53
CA LYS A 590 14.28 -41.22 13.61
C LYS A 590 13.25 -40.18 13.24
N CYS A 591 12.08 -40.28 13.86
CA CYS A 591 10.94 -39.42 13.62
C CYS A 591 10.92 -38.25 14.62
N ILE A 592 10.49 -37.07 14.15
CA ILE A 592 10.12 -35.95 15.03
C ILE A 592 8.97 -36.39 15.95
N ASP A 593 9.21 -36.34 17.26
CA ASP A 593 8.40 -36.92 18.32
C ASP A 593 8.13 -35.90 19.44
N ILE A 594 6.87 -35.81 19.86
CA ILE A 594 6.51 -35.12 21.10
C ILE A 594 6.83 -36.04 22.28
N ASN A 595 7.86 -35.66 23.04
CA ASN A 595 8.44 -36.50 24.07
C ASN A 595 7.39 -37.04 25.05
N ALA A 596 7.36 -38.36 25.20
CA ALA A 596 6.46 -39.11 26.07
C ALA A 596 4.96 -38.84 25.86
N SER A 597 4.56 -38.42 24.65
CA SER A 597 3.20 -38.00 24.33
C SER A 597 2.65 -36.92 25.29
N ASN A 598 3.55 -36.10 25.86
CA ASN A 598 3.17 -35.03 26.77
C ASN A 598 2.76 -33.79 25.98
N TYR A 599 1.46 -33.59 25.79
CA TYR A 599 0.92 -32.49 24.98
C TYR A 599 0.85 -31.14 25.70
N LYS A 600 1.67 -30.91 26.73
CA LYS A 600 1.75 -29.61 27.43
C LYS A 600 2.50 -28.56 26.60
N ASP A 601 2.20 -27.30 26.86
CA ASP A 601 2.90 -26.18 26.23
C ASP A 601 4.37 -26.18 26.65
N GLY A 602 5.26 -25.90 25.70
CA GLY A 602 6.70 -25.88 25.90
C GLY A 602 7.35 -27.27 25.94
N GLN A 603 6.59 -28.34 25.67
CA GLN A 603 7.17 -29.69 25.63
C GLN A 603 8.25 -29.77 24.55
N THR A 604 9.40 -30.30 24.94
CA THR A 604 10.53 -30.53 24.03
C THR A 604 10.17 -31.49 22.91
N ILE A 605 10.54 -31.12 21.68
CA ILE A 605 10.48 -32.00 20.52
C ILE A 605 11.79 -32.77 20.39
N LEU A 606 11.69 -34.07 20.18
CA LEU A 606 12.82 -34.98 20.05
C LEU A 606 12.83 -35.66 18.68
N ALA A 607 13.96 -36.25 18.32
CA ALA A 607 14.00 -37.34 17.36
C ALA A 607 14.04 -38.67 18.12
N TYR A 608 13.05 -39.52 17.87
CA TYR A 608 12.88 -40.83 18.51
C TYR A 608 12.61 -41.93 17.48
N ALA A 609 12.78 -43.20 17.86
CA ALA A 609 12.48 -44.32 16.98
C ALA A 609 11.05 -44.19 16.42
N CYS A 610 10.93 -44.31 15.10
CA CYS A 610 9.64 -44.20 14.42
C CYS A 610 8.70 -45.33 14.85
N GLY A 611 7.49 -44.98 15.27
CA GLY A 611 6.48 -45.93 15.70
C GLY A 611 6.07 -46.91 14.59
N ALA A 612 5.76 -48.15 14.98
CA ALA A 612 5.34 -49.19 14.05
C ALA A 612 4.14 -48.73 13.21
N GLY A 613 4.25 -48.86 11.88
CA GLY A 613 3.20 -48.48 10.94
C GLY A 613 3.04 -46.98 10.68
N GLY A 614 3.91 -46.11 11.23
CA GLY A 614 3.93 -44.67 10.93
C GLY A 614 2.73 -43.86 11.45
N ASN A 615 1.88 -44.46 12.30
CA ASN A 615 0.62 -43.87 12.74
C ASN A 615 0.63 -43.45 14.23
N GLN A 616 1.81 -43.40 14.84
CA GLN A 616 1.94 -43.02 16.25
C GLN A 616 1.58 -41.53 16.43
N ALA A 617 0.53 -41.25 17.20
CA ALA A 617 -0.12 -39.95 17.25
C ALA A 617 0.80 -38.78 17.63
N ASN A 618 1.81 -39.01 18.49
CA ASN A 618 2.79 -38.00 18.89
C ASN A 618 3.95 -37.83 17.89
N GLN A 619 3.95 -38.56 16.76
CA GLN A 619 4.94 -38.49 15.67
C GLN A 619 4.31 -38.17 14.29
N VAL A 620 3.00 -37.98 14.24
CA VAL A 620 2.24 -37.65 13.03
C VAL A 620 1.96 -36.15 13.00
N TRP A 621 2.29 -35.51 11.88
CA TRP A 621 2.17 -34.07 11.69
C TRP A 621 1.36 -33.76 10.43
N THR A 622 0.48 -32.76 10.53
CA THR A 622 -0.07 -32.06 9.37
C THR A 622 1.00 -31.15 8.82
N LEU A 623 1.44 -31.45 7.60
CA LEU A 623 2.52 -30.75 6.92
C LEU A 623 1.97 -29.73 5.93
N PRO A 624 2.78 -28.72 5.54
CA PRO A 624 2.47 -27.90 4.39
C PRO A 624 2.14 -28.78 3.18
N ARG A 625 1.09 -28.41 2.43
CA ARG A 625 0.73 -29.06 1.17
C ARG A 625 1.98 -29.19 0.29
N GLY A 626 2.19 -30.35 -0.33
CA GLY A 626 3.36 -30.63 -1.18
C GLY A 626 4.68 -30.90 -0.48
N ALA A 627 4.76 -30.86 0.85
CA ALA A 627 5.95 -31.29 1.59
C ALA A 627 6.33 -32.76 1.29
N ASN A 628 5.33 -33.61 1.01
CA ASN A 628 5.51 -35.01 0.60
C ASN A 628 5.65 -35.21 -0.92
N GLY A 629 5.88 -34.14 -1.68
CA GLY A 629 5.96 -34.17 -3.14
C GLY A 629 4.62 -34.25 -3.87
N THR A 630 3.48 -34.27 -3.15
CA THR A 630 2.14 -34.28 -3.75
C THR A 630 1.43 -32.94 -3.52
N TRP A 631 1.12 -32.25 -4.62
CA TRP A 631 0.50 -30.93 -4.62
C TRP A 631 -0.99 -30.94 -4.82
#